data_AF-A0A9X9A073-F1
#
_entry.id   AF-A0A9X9A073-F1
#
_cell.length_a   1.000
_cell.length_b   1.000
_cell.length_c   1.000
_cell.angle_alpha   90.00
_cell.angle_beta   90.00
_cell.angle_gamma   90.00
#
_symmetry.space_group_name_H-M   'P 1'
#
loop_
_entity.id
_entity.type
_entity.pdbx_description
1 polymer ?
#
loop_
_entity_poly.entity_id
_entity_poly.type
_entity_poly.pdbx_seq_one_letter_code
_entity_poly.pdbx_strand_id
1 'polypeptide(L)'
;QDVWNVFLYDDVNRVLSDYRLFSSRRERRQFSIPPLETRININSTDPPEHRNVRSIVSKAFTPRSLEQWKPRIQAIADELVQHIEKCSEVNIVEQFAAPLPVTVISDLLGV
;
A
#
# COMPACT_ATOMS: atom_id res chain seq x y z
N GLN A 1 11.04 7.49 -22.65
CA GLN A 1 9.61 7.51 -22.29
C GLN A 1 9.05 8.86 -22.69
N ASP A 2 7.81 8.92 -23.19
CA ASP A 2 7.11 10.17 -23.49
C ASP A 2 6.16 10.51 -22.32
N VAL A 3 6.76 11.09 -21.27
CA VAL A 3 6.16 11.41 -19.97
C VAL A 3 6.82 12.65 -19.36
N TRP A 4 6.11 13.32 -18.45
CA TRP A 4 6.66 14.42 -17.65
C TRP A 4 7.11 13.90 -16.29
N ASN A 5 8.30 14.32 -15.85
CA ASN A 5 8.77 14.09 -14.49
C ASN A 5 8.57 15.36 -13.66
N VAL A 6 8.10 15.20 -12.43
CA VAL A 6 7.79 16.30 -11.51
C VAL A 6 8.60 16.09 -10.24
N PHE A 7 9.40 17.09 -9.86
CA PHE A 7 10.41 16.94 -8.79
C PHE A 7 10.24 17.90 -7.62
N LEU A 8 9.58 19.05 -7.82
CA LEU A 8 9.37 20.03 -6.76
C LEU A 8 8.14 19.65 -5.94
N TYR A 9 8.23 19.83 -4.62
CA TYR A 9 7.17 19.45 -3.69
C TYR A 9 5.81 20.06 -4.05
N ASP A 10 5.78 21.35 -4.35
CA ASP A 10 4.54 22.07 -4.68
C ASP A 10 3.90 21.55 -5.97
N ASP A 11 4.71 21.24 -6.98
CA ASP A 11 4.24 20.69 -8.24
C ASP A 11 3.73 19.26 -8.06
N VAL A 12 4.44 18.43 -7.28
CA VAL A 12 3.98 17.07 -6.95
C VAL A 12 2.64 17.13 -6.21
N ASN A 13 2.52 17.99 -5.20
CA ASN A 13 1.29 18.14 -4.44
C ASN A 13 0.13 18.62 -5.33
N ARG A 14 0.39 19.57 -6.24
CA ARG A 14 -0.60 20.02 -7.24
C ARG A 14 -1.06 18.86 -8.12
N VAL A 15 -0.13 18.07 -8.66
CA VAL A 15 -0.45 16.92 -9.52
C VAL A 15 -1.25 15.87 -8.76
N LEU A 16 -0.88 15.56 -7.52
CA LEU A 16 -1.57 14.55 -6.70
C LEU A 16 -2.97 15.01 -6.22
N SER A 17 -3.21 16.32 -6.12
CA SER A 17 -4.45 16.86 -5.56
C SER A 17 -5.50 17.22 -6.61
N ASP A 18 -5.09 17.64 -7.82
CA ASP A 18 -6.00 18.07 -8.88
C ASP A 18 -6.32 16.95 -9.88
N TYR A 19 -7.19 16.02 -9.47
CA TYR A 19 -7.63 14.90 -10.31
C TYR A 19 -8.37 15.32 -11.59
N ARG A 20 -8.83 16.57 -11.69
CA ARG A 20 -9.53 17.07 -12.90
C ARG A 20 -8.54 17.34 -14.03
N LEU A 21 -7.34 17.77 -13.68
CA LEU A 21 -6.23 17.96 -14.63
C LEU A 21 -5.36 16.70 -14.75
N PHE A 22 -5.18 15.96 -13.66
CA PHE A 22 -4.29 14.81 -13.56
C PHE A 22 -5.05 13.56 -13.14
N SER A 23 -5.71 12.92 -14.11
CA SER A 23 -6.48 11.68 -13.90
C SER A 23 -5.59 10.50 -13.47
N SER A 24 -6.10 9.69 -12.55
CA SER A 24 -5.48 8.41 -12.17
C SER A 24 -5.88 7.25 -13.09
N ARG A 25 -6.83 7.46 -14.00
CA ARG A 25 -7.21 6.46 -15.01
C ARG A 25 -6.07 6.33 -16.02
N ARG A 26 -5.39 5.18 -15.99
CA ARG A 26 -4.28 4.89 -16.90
C ARG A 26 -4.78 4.07 -18.09
N GLU A 27 -4.71 4.65 -19.28
CA GLU A 27 -4.91 3.90 -20.53
C GLU A 27 -3.67 3.08 -20.90
N ARG A 28 -2.48 3.59 -20.57
CA ARG A 28 -1.21 2.87 -20.78
C ARG A 28 -0.98 1.89 -19.62
N ARG A 29 -1.20 0.60 -19.90
CA ARG A 29 -0.77 -0.47 -18.99
C ARG A 29 0.75 -0.42 -18.86
N GLN A 30 1.24 -0.23 -17.64
CA GLN A 30 2.68 -0.32 -17.34
C GLN A 30 3.19 -1.77 -17.37
N PHE A 31 2.27 -2.75 -17.33
CA PHE A 31 2.57 -4.18 -17.35
C PHE A 31 1.54 -4.95 -18.18
N SER A 32 1.98 -5.99 -18.89
CA SER A 32 1.15 -6.94 -19.63
C SER A 32 0.41 -7.91 -18.70
N ILE A 33 -0.31 -7.39 -17.71
CA ILE A 33 -1.18 -8.22 -16.88
C ILE A 33 -2.52 -8.33 -17.63
N PRO A 34 -3.02 -9.55 -17.91
CA PRO A 34 -4.36 -9.75 -18.46
C PRO A 34 -5.38 -8.98 -17.61
N PRO A 35 -6.47 -8.46 -18.19
CA PRO A 35 -7.49 -7.81 -17.37
C PRO A 35 -7.96 -8.84 -16.34
N LEU A 36 -7.70 -8.57 -15.06
CA LEU A 36 -8.47 -9.21 -14.00
C LEU A 36 -9.85 -8.59 -14.12
N GLU A 37 -10.68 -9.16 -14.99
CA GLU A 37 -12.07 -8.76 -15.13
C GLU A 37 -12.67 -8.77 -13.73
N THR A 38 -13.30 -7.65 -13.32
CA THR A 38 -14.07 -7.47 -12.07
C THR A 38 -13.35 -7.16 -10.74
N ARG A 39 -12.29 -6.36 -10.71
CA ARG A 39 -11.94 -5.63 -9.46
C ARG A 39 -11.78 -4.13 -9.68
N ILE A 40 -12.61 -3.35 -8.99
CA ILE A 40 -12.42 -1.90 -8.90
C ILE A 40 -11.08 -1.66 -8.20
N ASN A 41 -10.07 -1.26 -8.97
CA ASN A 41 -8.78 -0.85 -8.44
C ASN A 41 -8.88 0.62 -8.03
N ILE A 42 -8.87 0.87 -6.72
CA ILE A 42 -8.94 2.21 -6.16
C ILE A 42 -7.82 3.12 -6.71
N ASN A 43 -6.64 2.60 -7.01
CA ASN A 43 -5.50 3.40 -7.48
C ASN A 43 -5.59 3.82 -8.95
N SER A 44 -6.57 3.30 -9.71
CA SER A 44 -6.74 3.60 -11.13
C SER A 44 -8.13 4.13 -11.46
N THR A 45 -8.78 4.79 -10.50
CA THR A 45 -10.11 5.38 -10.65
C THR A 45 -10.10 6.83 -10.15
N ASP A 46 -11.00 7.65 -10.69
CA ASP A 46 -11.21 9.03 -10.26
C ASP A 46 -12.57 9.14 -9.55
N PRO A 47 -12.88 10.26 -8.87
CA PRO A 47 -14.23 10.55 -8.42
C PRO A 47 -15.26 10.54 -9.58
N PRO A 48 -16.50 10.05 -9.34
CA PRO A 48 -17.06 9.66 -8.04
C PRO A 48 -16.73 8.23 -7.60
N GLU A 49 -16.34 7.33 -8.50
CA GLU A 49 -16.15 5.90 -8.17
C GLU A 49 -15.07 5.70 -7.10
N HIS A 50 -13.97 6.44 -7.21
CA HIS A 50 -12.90 6.44 -6.22
C HIS A 50 -13.41 6.76 -4.81
N ARG A 51 -14.29 7.76 -4.66
CA ARG A 51 -14.82 8.16 -3.34
C ARG A 51 -15.69 7.07 -2.74
N ASN A 52 -16.51 6.42 -3.56
CA ASN A 52 -17.39 5.35 -3.10
C ASN A 52 -16.56 4.19 -2.54
N VAL A 53 -15.57 3.70 -3.30
CA VAL A 53 -14.68 2.61 -2.86
C VAL A 53 -13.85 3.03 -1.65
N ARG A 54 -13.26 4.23 -1.68
CA ARG A 54 -12.46 4.76 -0.56
C ARG A 54 -13.26 4.84 0.73
N SER A 55 -14.54 5.24 0.67
CA SER A 55 -15.39 5.37 1.86
C SER A 55 -15.67 4.04 2.57
N ILE A 56 -15.67 2.93 1.83
CA ILE A 56 -15.84 1.58 2.37
C ILE A 56 -14.52 1.14 3.00
N VAL A 57 -13.42 1.19 2.23
CA VAL A 57 -12.11 0.70 2.67
C VAL A 57 -11.57 1.51 3.86
N SER A 58 -11.76 2.84 3.88
CA SER A 58 -11.20 3.70 4.93
C SER A 58 -11.74 3.38 6.33
N LYS A 59 -12.90 2.72 6.44
CA LYS A 59 -13.45 2.27 7.73
C LYS A 59 -12.57 1.23 8.42
N ALA A 60 -11.81 0.44 7.65
CA ALA A 60 -10.85 -0.53 8.19
C ALA A 60 -9.53 0.14 8.66
N PHE A 61 -9.25 1.37 8.19
CA PHE A 61 -8.00 2.10 8.46
C PHE A 61 -8.21 3.32 9.35
N THR A 62 -9.24 3.31 10.22
CA THR A 62 -9.44 4.38 11.21
C THR A 62 -8.40 4.29 12.32
N PRO A 63 -8.09 5.40 13.04
CA PRO A 63 -7.17 5.35 14.18
C PRO A 63 -7.57 4.28 15.22
N ARG A 64 -8.87 4.15 15.50
CA ARG A 64 -9.38 3.12 16.41
C ARG A 64 -9.12 1.70 15.91
N SER A 65 -9.33 1.44 14.62
CA SER A 65 -9.02 0.15 14.01
C SER A 65 -7.52 -0.14 14.08
N LEU A 66 -6.68 0.85 13.80
CA LEU A 66 -5.22 0.69 13.85
C LEU A 66 -4.71 0.40 15.28
N GLU A 67 -5.28 1.04 16.30
CA GLU A 67 -4.94 0.75 17.71
C GLU A 67 -5.30 -0.69 18.10
N GLN A 68 -6.35 -1.27 17.53
CA GLN A 68 -6.70 -2.69 17.76
C GLN A 68 -5.69 -3.64 17.10
N TRP A 69 -5.07 -3.23 15.99
CA TRP A 69 -4.07 -4.02 15.28
C TRP A 69 -2.66 -3.89 15.86
N LYS A 70 -2.37 -2.79 16.55
CA LYS A 70 -1.05 -2.51 17.13
C LYS A 70 -0.50 -3.66 17.99
N PRO A 71 -1.26 -4.30 18.91
CA PRO A 71 -0.75 -5.44 19.68
C PRO A 71 -0.34 -6.63 18.81
N ARG A 72 -1.10 -6.92 17.74
CA ARG A 72 -0.78 -8.03 16.84
C ARG A 72 0.45 -7.74 16.00
N ILE A 73 0.57 -6.52 15.46
CA ILE A 73 1.76 -6.09 14.71
C ILE A 73 3.01 -6.15 15.61
N GLN A 74 2.89 -5.74 16.87
CA GLN A 74 3.99 -5.84 17.84
C GLN A 74 4.39 -7.30 18.08
N ALA A 75 3.42 -8.20 18.28
CA ALA A 75 3.71 -9.62 18.46
C ALA A 75 4.45 -10.22 17.24
N ILE A 76 4.03 -9.89 16.01
CA ILE A 76 4.73 -10.33 14.79
C ILE A 76 6.16 -9.77 14.76
N ALA A 77 6.33 -8.50 15.08
CA ALA A 77 7.66 -7.89 15.12
C ALA A 77 8.57 -8.55 16.17
N ASP A 78 8.05 -8.83 17.37
CA ASP A 78 8.78 -9.51 18.44
C ASP A 78 9.15 -10.93 18.05
N GLU A 79 8.23 -11.68 17.43
CA GLU A 79 8.48 -13.02 16.88
C GLU A 79 9.61 -12.96 15.84
N LEU A 80 9.54 -12.06 14.86
CA LEU A 80 10.58 -11.93 13.84
C LEU A 80 11.94 -11.60 14.46
N VAL A 81 12.00 -10.67 15.42
CA VAL A 81 13.24 -10.33 16.12
C VAL A 81 13.81 -11.51 16.91
N GLN A 82 12.95 -12.32 17.55
CA GLN A 82 13.39 -13.52 18.27
C GLN A 82 14.00 -14.58 17.36
N HIS A 83 13.56 -14.65 16.10
CA HIS A 83 14.04 -15.59 15.10
C HIS A 83 15.26 -15.08 14.31
N ILE A 84 15.70 -13.84 14.53
CA ILE A 84 16.94 -13.34 13.94
C ILE A 84 18.10 -14.20 14.43
N GLU A 85 18.88 -14.73 13.49
CA GLU A 85 20.04 -15.55 13.82
C GLU A 85 21.05 -14.73 14.63
N LYS A 86 21.58 -15.31 15.70
CA LYS A 86 22.62 -14.69 16.53
C LYS A 86 23.98 -14.81 15.84
N CYS A 87 24.12 -14.12 14.71
CA CYS A 87 25.32 -14.02 13.91
C CYS A 87 25.98 -12.65 14.10
N SER A 88 27.25 -12.51 13.70
CA SER A 88 27.96 -11.23 13.71
C SER A 88 27.39 -10.22 12.70
N GLU A 89 26.69 -10.72 11.67
CA GLU A 89 26.05 -9.94 10.63
C GLU A 89 24.64 -10.48 10.40
N VAL A 90 23.68 -9.57 10.16
CA VAL A 90 22.27 -9.88 9.96
C VAL A 90 21.78 -9.15 8.70
N ASN A 91 21.14 -9.89 7.80
CA ASN A 91 20.37 -9.28 6.72
C ASN A 91 18.98 -8.90 7.22
N ILE A 92 18.82 -7.66 7.69
CA ILE A 92 17.56 -7.17 8.27
C ILE A 92 16.42 -7.11 7.24
N VAL A 93 16.73 -7.01 5.94
CA VAL A 93 15.71 -7.00 4.89
C VAL A 93 15.05 -8.36 4.81
N GLU A 94 15.84 -9.43 4.70
CA GLU A 94 15.34 -10.79 4.60
C GLU A 94 14.72 -11.28 5.91
N GLN A 95 15.35 -10.99 7.04
CA GLN A 95 14.93 -11.56 8.32
C GLN A 95 13.83 -10.76 9.04
N PHE A 96 13.58 -9.50 8.66
CA PHE A 96 12.60 -8.65 9.35
C PHE A 96 11.75 -7.78 8.42
N ALA A 97 12.37 -6.92 7.60
CA ALA A 97 11.64 -5.87 6.89
C ALA A 97 10.73 -6.40 5.77
N ALA A 98 11.13 -7.48 5.09
CA ALA A 98 10.31 -8.16 4.10
C ALA A 98 9.20 -9.03 4.73
N PRO A 99 9.45 -9.90 5.73
CA PRO A 99 8.41 -10.74 6.30
C PRO A 99 7.35 -9.97 7.10
N LEU A 100 7.71 -8.91 7.83
CA LEU A 100 6.77 -8.15 8.67
C LEU A 100 5.51 -7.68 7.92
N PRO A 101 5.60 -6.88 6.84
CA PRO A 101 4.41 -6.41 6.13
C PRO A 101 3.64 -7.56 5.44
N VAL A 102 4.33 -8.63 5.01
CA VAL A 102 3.69 -9.80 4.39
C VAL A 102 2.86 -10.57 5.42
N THR A 103 3.39 -10.84 6.60
CA THR A 103 2.66 -11.51 7.68
C THR A 103 1.48 -10.67 8.14
N VAL A 104 1.67 -9.35 8.31
CA VAL A 104 0.58 -8.44 8.71
C VAL A 104 -0.57 -8.44 7.70
N ILE A 105 -0.28 -8.40 6.39
CA ILE A 105 -1.35 -8.43 5.38
C ILE A 105 -2.00 -9.80 5.25
N SER A 106 -1.25 -10.90 5.43
CA SER A 106 -1.83 -12.26 5.44
C SER A 106 -2.83 -12.43 6.59
N ASP A 107 -2.47 -11.98 7.79
CA ASP A 107 -3.37 -11.99 8.96
C ASP A 107 -4.63 -11.15 8.72
N LEU A 108 -4.48 -9.98 8.10
CA LEU A 108 -5.61 -9.13 7.72
C LEU A 108 -6.55 -9.80 6.71
N LEU A 109 -6.00 -10.67 5.85
CA LEU A 109 -6.76 -11.42 4.84
C LEU A 109 -7.26 -12.78 5.35
N GLY A 110 -6.83 -13.22 6.53
CA GLY A 110 -7.17 -14.52 7.11
C GLY A 110 -6.53 -15.71 6.40
N VAL A 111 -5.33 -15.53 5.84
CA VAL A 111 -4.53 -16.55 5.13
C VAL A 111 -3.51 -17.18 6.06
#